data_AF-A0A971THI7-F1
#
_entry.id   AF-A0A971THI7-F1
#
_cell.length_a   1.000
_cell.length_b   1.000
_cell.length_c   1.000
_cell.angle_alpha   90.00
_cell.angle_beta   90.00
_cell.angle_gamma   90.00
#
_symmetry.space_group_name_H-M   'P 1'
#
loop_
_entity.id
_entity.type
_entity.pdbx_description
1 polymer ?
#
loop_
_entity_poly.entity_id
_entity_poly.type
_entity_poly.pdbx_seq_one_letter_code
_entity_poly.pdbx_strand_id
1 'polypeptide(L)'
;MALFGDRIVSAHAKDVWLEEPSISVILREVRPGSGHLDYAAYLHALDGLRHEVPLMMEHLPSEQEYDLAADHIRAVAQREGIEV
;
A
#
# COMPACT_ATOMS: atom_id res chain seq x y z
N MET A 1 -1.44 5.21 19.85
CA MET A 1 -0.01 5.32 19.46
C MET A 1 0.37 4.05 18.74
N ALA A 2 1.03 4.12 17.58
CA ALA A 2 1.42 2.94 16.81
C ALA A 2 2.44 2.10 17.59
N LEU A 3 2.17 0.79 17.78
CA LEU A 3 2.93 -0.09 18.66
C LEU A 3 4.43 -0.18 18.32
N PHE A 4 4.75 -0.07 17.03
CA PHE A 4 6.12 -0.14 16.51
C PHE A 4 6.55 1.12 15.75
N GLY A 5 5.83 2.23 15.90
CA GLY A 5 6.03 3.43 15.07
C GLY A 5 7.50 3.85 14.98
N ASP A 6 8.17 4.00 16.13
CA ASP A 6 9.58 4.44 16.22
C ASP A 6 10.60 3.41 15.68
N ARG A 7 10.16 2.23 15.25
CA ARG A 7 11.02 1.14 14.72
C ARG A 7 10.74 0.81 13.25
N ILE A 8 9.70 1.38 12.66
CA ILE A 8 9.39 1.19 11.24
C ILE A 8 10.34 2.09 10.45
N VAL A 9 11.28 1.51 9.71
CA VAL A 9 12.27 2.27 8.92
C VAL A 9 12.02 2.23 7.42
N SER A 10 11.15 1.33 6.96
CA SER A 10 10.71 1.21 5.58
C SER A 10 9.33 0.58 5.53
N ALA A 11 8.59 0.87 4.47
CA ALA A 11 7.25 0.36 4.22
C ALA A 11 7.15 -0.10 2.76
N HIS A 12 6.36 -1.13 2.50
CA HIS A 12 6.17 -1.69 1.16
C HIS A 12 4.70 -1.51 0.75
N ALA A 13 4.48 -1.10 -0.49
CA ALA A 13 3.17 -0.96 -1.10
C ALA A 13 2.86 -2.24 -1.89
N LYS A 14 1.90 -3.01 -1.36
CA LYS A 14 1.42 -4.25 -1.95
C LYS A 14 -0.07 -4.35 -1.73
N ASP A 15 -0.77 -5.03 -2.64
CA ASP A 15 -2.18 -5.30 -2.49
C ASP A 15 -2.47 -6.77 -2.80
N VAL A 16 -3.54 -7.28 -2.21
CA VAL A 16 -3.93 -8.69 -2.32
C VAL A 16 -5.43 -8.83 -2.53
N TRP A 17 -5.78 -9.79 -3.38
CA TRP A 17 -7.14 -10.27 -3.57
C TRP A 17 -7.26 -11.68 -2.99
N LEU A 18 -8.32 -11.93 -2.21
CA LEU A 18 -8.67 -13.28 -1.75
C LEU A 18 -9.46 -13.98 -2.86
N GLU A 19 -8.90 -15.04 -3.43
CA GLU A 19 -9.54 -15.77 -4.54
C GLU A 19 -10.83 -16.46 -4.07
N GLU A 20 -11.95 -16.14 -4.72
CA GLU A 20 -13.25 -16.77 -4.46
C GLU A 20 -14.00 -17.06 -5.76
N PRO A 21 -14.59 -18.26 -5.94
CA PRO A 21 -14.57 -19.39 -5.00
C PRO A 21 -13.21 -20.13 -5.01
N SER A 22 -12.78 -20.58 -3.83
CA SER A 22 -11.57 -21.41 -3.66
C SER A 22 -11.81 -22.49 -2.60
N ILE A 23 -11.12 -23.63 -2.71
CA ILE A 23 -11.17 -24.72 -1.73
C ILE A 23 -10.23 -24.50 -0.53
N SER A 24 -9.38 -23.47 -0.58
CA SER A 24 -8.42 -23.09 0.45
C SER A 24 -8.12 -21.59 0.42
N VAL A 25 -7.30 -21.08 1.36
CA VAL A 25 -6.84 -19.69 1.35
C VAL A 25 -5.85 -19.49 0.21
N ILE A 26 -6.25 -18.70 -0.79
CA ILE A 26 -5.40 -18.27 -1.89
C ILE A 26 -5.42 -16.75 -1.93
N LEU A 27 -4.27 -16.14 -1.63
CA LEU A 27 -4.06 -14.70 -1.77
C LEU A 27 -3.33 -14.46 -3.08
N ARG A 28 -3.93 -13.69 -3.99
CA ARG A 28 -3.28 -13.26 -5.22
C ARG A 28 -2.70 -11.87 -5.01
N GLU A 29 -1.40 -11.75 -5.22
CA GLU A 29 -0.78 -10.43 -5.30
C GLU A 29 -1.33 -9.72 -6.52
N VAL A 30 -1.80 -8.50 -6.30
CA VAL A 30 -2.34 -7.63 -7.33
C VAL A 30 -1.73 -6.26 -7.19
N ARG A 31 -1.81 -5.46 -8.25
CA ARG A 31 -1.34 -4.08 -8.22
C ARG A 31 -2.05 -3.29 -7.11
N PRO A 32 -1.35 -2.39 -6.39
CA PRO A 32 -1.96 -1.38 -5.53
C PRO A 32 -3.23 -0.76 -6.12
N GLY A 33 -4.34 -0.86 -5.38
CA GLY A 33 -5.65 -0.35 -5.78
C GLY A 33 -6.52 -1.31 -6.58
N SER A 34 -6.02 -2.50 -6.90
CA SER A 34 -6.78 -3.58 -7.52
C SER A 34 -7.12 -4.72 -6.56
N GLY A 35 -6.72 -4.62 -5.29
CA GLY A 35 -7.05 -5.57 -4.24
C GLY A 35 -7.98 -4.97 -3.20
N HIS A 36 -7.76 -5.32 -1.93
CA HIS A 36 -8.61 -4.94 -0.81
C HIS A 36 -7.85 -4.22 0.32
N LEU A 37 -6.58 -3.88 0.15
CA LEU A 37 -5.87 -3.10 1.16
C LEU A 37 -6.47 -1.69 1.28
N ASP A 38 -6.80 -1.29 2.50
CA ASP A 38 -7.22 0.08 2.80
C ASP A 38 -6.01 1.02 2.77
N TYR A 39 -5.73 1.55 1.58
CA TYR A 39 -4.62 2.50 1.38
C TYR A 39 -4.82 3.81 2.13
N ALA A 40 -6.06 4.25 2.41
CA ALA A 40 -6.26 5.47 3.20
C ALA A 40 -5.78 5.25 4.64
N ALA A 41 -6.23 4.17 5.28
CA ALA A 41 -5.79 3.81 6.62
C ALA A 41 -4.27 3.56 6.68
N TYR A 42 -3.70 2.92 5.65
CA TYR A 42 -2.27 2.65 5.58
C TYR A 42 -1.45 3.94 5.49
N LEU A 43 -1.84 4.86 4.60
CA LEU A 43 -1.12 6.13 4.42
C LEU A 43 -1.24 7.03 5.65
N HIS A 44 -2.42 7.13 6.28
CA HIS A 44 -2.56 7.85 7.56
C HIS A 44 -1.67 7.27 8.66
N ALA A 45 -1.51 5.94 8.70
CA ALA A 45 -0.64 5.30 9.67
C ALA A 45 0.85 5.61 9.44
N LEU A 46 1.27 5.76 8.17
CA LEU A 46 2.62 6.17 7.81
C LEU A 46 2.87 7.66 8.05
N ASP A 47 1.94 8.52 7.65
CA ASP A 47 1.99 9.98 7.86
C ASP A 47 2.04 10.34 9.35
N GLY A 48 1.36 9.56 10.20
CA GLY A 48 1.38 9.74 11.65
C GLY A 48 2.67 9.31 12.36
N LEU A 49 3.69 8.81 11.66
CA LEU A 49 4.98 8.45 12.25
C LEU A 49 5.81 9.70 12.57
N ARG A 50 6.70 9.59 13.57
CA ARG A 50 7.52 10.72 14.05
C ARG A 50 8.74 11.00 13.17
N HIS A 51 8.92 10.23 12.11
CA HIS A 51 10.03 10.31 11.17
C HIS A 51 9.57 9.85 9.80
N GLU A 52 10.28 10.28 8.76
CA GLU A 52 9.98 9.90 7.38
C GLU A 52 10.28 8.41 7.15
N VAL A 53 9.33 7.71 6.53
CA VAL A 53 9.45 6.30 6.16
C VAL A 53 9.23 6.17 4.65
N PRO A 54 10.20 5.61 3.89
CA PRO A 54 10.00 5.38 2.47
C PRO A 54 8.95 4.29 2.25
N LEU A 55 7.97 4.58 1.40
CA LEU A 55 7.00 3.61 0.89
C LEU A 55 7.43 3.14 -0.51
N MET A 56 7.82 1.87 -0.63
CA MET A 56 8.35 1.29 -1.87
C MET A 56 7.34 0.35 -2.51
N MET A 57 7.07 0.50 -3.80
CA MET A 57 6.30 -0.48 -4.57
C MET A 57 7.15 -1.72 -4.83
N GLU A 58 6.54 -2.90 -4.81
CA GLU A 58 7.23 -4.17 -5.03
C GLU A 58 6.43 -5.14 -5.92
N HIS A 59 7.14 -6.09 -6.54
CA HIS A 59 6.57 -7.26 -7.22
C HIS A 59 5.62 -6.96 -8.39
N LEU A 60 5.72 -5.77 -9.00
CA LEU A 60 4.95 -5.44 -10.20
C LEU A 60 5.64 -5.96 -11.47
N PRO A 61 4.87 -6.50 -12.44
CA PRO A 61 5.43 -7.25 -13.56
C PRO A 61 5.98 -6.37 -14.69
N SER A 62 5.72 -5.06 -14.67
CA SER A 62 6.16 -4.12 -15.70
C SER A 62 6.24 -2.68 -15.17
N GLU A 63 6.98 -1.83 -15.86
CA GLU A 63 7.07 -0.39 -15.56
C GLU A 63 5.70 0.30 -15.59
N GLN A 64 4.85 -0.05 -16.55
CA GLN A 64 3.49 0.48 -16.63
C GLN A 64 2.65 0.15 -15.39
N GLU A 65 2.82 -1.05 -14.82
CA GLU A 65 2.13 -1.40 -13.58
C GLU A 65 2.65 -0.59 -12.39
N TYR A 66 3.95 -0.23 -12.36
CA TYR A 66 4.49 0.72 -11.38
C TYR A 66 3.88 2.11 -11.53
N ASP A 67 3.74 2.63 -12.74
CA ASP A 67 3.12 3.95 -12.96
C ASP A 67 1.67 3.96 -12.45
N LEU A 68 0.88 2.95 -12.82
CA LEU A 68 -0.52 2.85 -12.41
C LEU A 68 -0.68 2.64 -10.89
N ALA A 69 0.25 1.92 -10.26
CA ALA A 69 0.30 1.76 -8.81
C ALA A 69 0.64 3.08 -8.11
N ALA A 70 1.64 3.81 -8.61
CA ALA A 70 2.05 5.09 -8.06
C ALA A 70 0.93 6.13 -8.17
N ASP A 71 0.26 6.17 -9.32
CA ASP A 71 -0.89 7.05 -9.55
C ASP A 71 -2.03 6.75 -8.57
N HIS A 72 -2.34 5.46 -8.35
CA HIS A 72 -3.34 5.08 -7.36
C HIS A 72 -2.97 5.57 -5.95
N ILE A 73 -1.75 5.27 -5.49
CA ILE A 73 -1.29 5.64 -4.14
C ILE A 73 -1.31 7.16 -3.95
N ARG A 74 -0.77 7.92 -4.92
CA ARG A 74 -0.78 9.39 -4.89
C ARG A 74 -2.20 9.95 -4.93
N ALA A 75 -3.10 9.37 -5.71
CA ALA A 75 -4.50 9.78 -5.76
C ALA A 75 -5.25 9.48 -4.44
N VAL A 76 -4.89 8.42 -3.71
CA VAL A 76 -5.41 8.20 -2.35
C VAL A 76 -4.87 9.27 -1.41
N ALA A 77 -3.54 9.47 -1.37
CA ALA A 77 -2.93 10.46 -0.49
C ALA A 77 -3.50 11.88 -0.72
N GLN A 78 -3.66 12.30 -1.98
CA GLN A 78 -4.25 13.59 -2.32
C GLN A 78 -5.69 13.72 -1.79
N ARG A 79 -6.51 12.67 -1.88
CA ARG A 79 -7.89 12.68 -1.35
C ARG A 79 -7.92 12.77 0.17
N GLU A 80 -6.94 12.17 0.82
CA GLU A 80 -6.79 12.17 2.28
C GLU A 80 -6.04 13.41 2.82
N GLY A 81 -5.50 14.26 1.95
CA GLY A 81 -4.73 15.44 2.33
C GLY A 81 -3.32 15.15 2.84
N ILE A 82 -2.74 14.02 2.44
CA ILE A 82 -1.40 13.55 2.81
C ILE A 82 -0.38 14.01 1.75
N GLU A 83 0.78 14.51 2.19
CA GLU A 83 1.88 14.91 1.32
C GLU A 83 2.62 13.67 0.76
N VAL A 84 3.01 13.71 -0.52
CA VAL A 84 3.65 12.59 -1.26
C VAL A 84 4.90 13.03 -2.00
#